data_AF-A0A8X7UZ30-F1
#
_entry.id   AF-A0A8X7UZ30-F1
#
_cell.length_a   1.000
_cell.length_b   1.000
_cell.length_c   1.000
_cell.angle_alpha   90.00
_cell.angle_beta   90.00
_cell.angle_gamma   90.00
#
_symmetry.space_group_name_H-M   'P 1'
#
loop_
_entity.id
_entity.type
_entity.pdbx_description
1 polymer ?
#
loop_
_entity_poly.entity_id
_entity_poly.type
_entity_poly.pdbx_seq_one_letter_code
_entity_poly.pdbx_strand_id
1 'polypeptide(L)'
;MGKEILRLVTPNQLAALEQALATQSIFQLWFLMVLPMVMEIGLEEGFRSAIVDFFIMQLKLASVFFTFQLGTKSHYYGRTILHGGSKYRQTGRGFVVFHAKFAENYIFYSRNHFVKGLDLLLLLIVYNGIYVVYGWLLVVCTVHIQSFMV
;
A
#
# COMPACT_ATOMS: atom_id res chain seq x y z
N MET A 1 -10.29 13.32 -21.00
CA MET A 1 -11.33 13.48 -19.96
C MET A 1 -10.73 13.83 -18.59
N GLY A 2 -9.84 13.02 -17.99
CA GLY A 2 -9.28 13.33 -16.64
C GLY A 2 -8.44 14.61 -16.51
N LYS A 3 -7.74 15.04 -17.57
CA LYS A 3 -6.91 16.26 -17.56
C LYS A 3 -7.70 17.57 -17.54
N GLU A 4 -8.95 17.55 -17.98
CA GLU A 4 -9.87 18.70 -17.95
C GLU A 4 -10.44 18.90 -16.54
N ILE A 5 -10.76 17.81 -15.84
CA ILE A 5 -11.24 17.84 -14.45
C ILE A 5 -10.17 18.43 -13.50
N LEU A 6 -8.91 18.04 -13.70
CA LEU A 6 -7.79 18.54 -12.89
C LEU A 6 -7.49 20.05 -13.09
N ARG A 7 -7.95 20.65 -14.20
CA ARG A 7 -7.77 22.09 -14.47
C ARG A 7 -8.86 22.97 -13.85
N LEU A 8 -10.00 22.38 -13.48
CA LEU A 8 -11.14 23.07 -12.86
C LEU A 8 -11.10 23.03 -11.33
N VAL A 9 -10.24 22.18 -10.76
CA VAL A 9 -10.10 21.98 -9.31
C VAL A 9 -9.06 22.96 -8.77
N THR A 10 -9.47 23.84 -7.86
CA THR A 10 -8.54 24.73 -7.15
C THR A 10 -7.63 23.91 -6.23
N PRO A 11 -6.38 24.32 -6.00
CA PRO A 11 -5.40 23.55 -5.21
C PRO A 11 -5.90 23.23 -3.79
N ASN A 12 -6.71 24.11 -3.20
CA ASN A 12 -7.31 23.88 -1.88
C ASN A 12 -8.35 22.75 -1.90
N GLN A 13 -9.10 22.58 -2.99
CA GLN A 13 -10.09 21.51 -3.14
C GLN A 13 -9.42 20.16 -3.40
N LEU A 14 -8.30 20.14 -4.12
CA LEU A 14 -7.49 18.94 -4.30
C LEU A 14 -6.90 18.48 -2.96
N ALA A 15 -6.31 19.39 -2.19
CA ALA A 15 -5.76 19.08 -0.87
C ALA A 15 -6.84 18.58 0.10
N ALA A 16 -8.03 19.18 0.09
CA ALA A 16 -9.16 18.73 0.91
C ALA A 16 -9.66 17.33 0.48
N LEU A 17 -9.71 17.05 -0.83
CA LEU A 17 -10.11 15.75 -1.36
C LEU A 17 -9.07 14.66 -1.00
N GLU A 18 -7.79 14.96 -1.15
CA GLU A 18 -6.70 14.06 -0.75
C GLU A 18 -6.76 13.74 0.75
N GLN A 19 -6.98 14.76 1.59
CA GLN A 19 -7.16 14.57 3.03
C GLN A 19 -8.38 13.72 3.36
N ALA A 20 -9.51 13.96 2.69
CA ALA A 20 -10.73 13.17 2.89
C ALA A 20 -10.53 11.71 2.48
N LEU A 21 -9.93 11.45 1.31
CA LEU A 21 -9.61 10.10 0.82
C LEU A 21 -8.60 9.39 1.71
N ALA A 22 -7.57 10.09 2.19
CA ALA A 22 -6.58 9.55 3.11
C ALA A 22 -7.23 9.16 4.45
N THR A 23 -8.04 10.05 5.02
CA THR A 23 -8.75 9.81 6.28
C THR A 23 -9.72 8.64 6.18
N GLN A 24 -10.51 8.58 5.09
CA GLN A 24 -11.39 7.44 4.82
C GLN A 24 -10.58 6.14 4.69
N SER A 25 -9.49 6.15 3.92
CA SER A 25 -8.68 4.94 3.69
C SER A 25 -8.06 4.42 4.98
N ILE A 26 -7.56 5.31 5.84
CA ILE A 26 -7.03 4.94 7.15
C ILE A 26 -8.13 4.35 8.02
N PHE A 27 -9.26 5.04 8.17
CA PHE A 27 -10.35 4.55 9.00
C PHE A 27 -10.91 3.22 8.48
N GLN A 28 -11.08 3.09 7.17
CA GLN A 28 -11.62 1.88 6.55
C GLN A 28 -10.66 0.68 6.69
N LEU A 29 -9.36 0.89 6.49
CA LEU A 29 -8.37 -0.19 6.63
C LEU A 29 -8.19 -0.63 8.08
N TRP A 30 -8.13 0.31 9.02
CA TRP A 30 -7.94 -0.05 10.43
C TRP A 30 -9.22 -0.57 11.08
N PHE A 31 -10.36 0.10 10.85
CA PHE A 31 -11.60 -0.28 11.53
C PHE A 31 -12.25 -1.51 10.91
N LEU A 32 -12.33 -1.62 9.58
CA LEU A 32 -13.04 -2.76 8.97
C LEU A 32 -12.17 -4.01 8.82
N MET A 33 -10.84 -3.90 8.72
CA MET A 33 -9.98 -5.07 8.52
C MET A 33 -9.30 -5.55 9.80
N VAL A 34 -8.86 -4.64 10.67
CA VAL A 34 -8.11 -5.02 11.87
C VAL A 34 -9.05 -5.37 13.02
N LEU A 35 -10.16 -4.63 13.19
CA LEU A 35 -11.09 -4.86 14.29
C LEU A 35 -11.69 -6.27 14.30
N PRO A 36 -12.19 -6.83 13.18
CA PRO A 36 -12.75 -8.19 13.19
C PRO A 36 -11.71 -9.24 13.56
N MET A 37 -10.48 -9.09 13.05
CA MET A 37 -9.38 -10.03 13.34
C MET A 37 -8.96 -9.98 14.82
N VAL A 38 -8.83 -8.79 15.40
CA VAL A 38 -8.49 -8.65 16.83
C VAL A 38 -9.64 -9.13 17.71
N MET A 39 -10.89 -8.95 17.30
CA MET A 39 -12.05 -9.49 18.02
C MET A 39 -12.12 -11.03 17.93
N GLU A 40 -11.84 -11.62 16.76
CA GLU A 40 -11.79 -13.07 16.56
C GLU A 40 -10.75 -13.72 17.48
N ILE A 41 -9.50 -13.26 17.41
CA ILE A 41 -8.41 -13.76 18.28
C ILE A 41 -8.71 -13.45 19.75
N GLY A 42 -9.30 -12.29 20.03
CA GLY A 42 -9.69 -11.88 21.38
C GLY A 42 -10.77 -12.77 22.00
N LEU A 43 -11.68 -13.31 21.18
CA LEU A 43 -12.71 -14.25 21.59
C LEU A 43 -12.17 -15.69 21.73
N GLU A 44 -11.21 -16.09 20.88
CA GLU A 44 -10.64 -17.44 20.87
C GLU A 44 -9.58 -17.67 21.96
N GLU A 45 -8.63 -16.75 22.10
CA GLU A 45 -7.45 -16.92 22.96
C GLU A 45 -7.37 -15.88 24.09
N GLY A 46 -8.29 -14.91 24.11
CA GLY A 46 -8.40 -13.87 25.12
C GLY A 46 -7.71 -12.55 24.74
N PHE A 47 -8.18 -11.46 25.33
CA PHE A 47 -7.79 -10.07 24.95
C PHE A 47 -6.29 -9.80 25.06
N ARG A 48 -5.61 -10.36 26.06
CA ARG A 48 -4.16 -10.19 26.22
C ARG A 48 -3.37 -10.88 25.10
N SER A 49 -3.80 -12.07 24.68
CA SER A 49 -3.16 -12.79 23.56
C SER A 49 -3.33 -12.00 22.26
N ALA A 50 -4.55 -11.51 22.01
CA ALA A 50 -4.87 -10.75 20.81
C ALA A 50 -4.00 -9.50 20.60
N ILE A 51 -3.68 -8.76 21.67
CA ILE A 51 -2.79 -7.59 21.56
C ILE A 51 -1.36 -8.02 21.20
N VAL A 52 -0.84 -9.06 21.86
CA VAL A 52 0.52 -9.55 21.60
C VAL A 52 0.62 -10.09 20.17
N ASP A 53 -0.33 -10.91 19.76
CA ASP A 53 -0.37 -11.45 18.41
C ASP A 53 -0.54 -10.38 17.35
N PHE A 54 -1.32 -9.33 17.61
CA PHE A 54 -1.39 -8.18 16.72
C PHE A 54 0.00 -7.58 16.45
N PHE A 55 0.79 -7.33 17.50
CA PHE A 55 2.16 -6.82 17.32
C PHE A 55 3.09 -7.82 16.61
N ILE A 56 3.00 -9.10 16.96
CA ILE A 56 3.79 -10.15 16.31
C ILE A 56 3.43 -10.27 14.81
N MET A 57 2.14 -10.16 14.45
CA MET A 57 1.70 -10.15 13.05
C MET A 57 2.25 -8.95 12.29
N GLN A 58 2.30 -7.76 12.90
CA GLN A 58 2.90 -6.59 12.24
C GLN A 58 4.42 -6.73 12.07
N LEU A 59 5.12 -7.32 13.04
CA LEU A 59 6.55 -7.64 12.89
C LEU A 59 6.81 -8.69 11.80
N LYS A 60 5.88 -9.63 11.60
CA LYS A 60 5.90 -10.60 10.47
C LYS A 60 5.52 -9.97 9.12
N LEU A 61 5.35 -8.64 9.05
CA LEU A 61 4.95 -7.88 7.87
C LEU A 61 3.57 -8.30 7.32
N ALA A 62 2.66 -8.75 8.18
CA ALA A 62 1.32 -9.19 7.77
C ALA A 62 0.55 -8.06 7.06
N SER A 63 0.68 -6.82 7.51
CA SER A 63 0.05 -5.65 6.87
C SER A 63 0.52 -5.42 5.43
N VAL A 64 1.82 -5.58 5.16
CA VAL A 64 2.41 -5.45 3.83
C VAL A 64 1.93 -6.59 2.94
N PHE A 65 1.99 -7.83 3.44
CA PHE A 65 1.52 -9.01 2.74
C PHE A 65 0.02 -8.92 2.39
N PHE A 66 -0.80 -8.46 3.35
CA PHE A 66 -2.24 -8.34 3.18
C PHE A 66 -2.62 -7.24 2.19
N THR A 67 -2.05 -6.04 2.31
CA THR A 67 -2.26 -4.93 1.36
C THR A 67 -1.90 -5.37 -0.06
N PHE A 68 -0.78 -6.06 -0.20
CA PHE A 68 -0.32 -6.56 -1.48
C PHE A 68 -1.29 -7.62 -2.04
N GLN A 69 -1.68 -8.62 -1.22
CA GLN A 69 -2.66 -9.64 -1.59
C GLN A 69 -3.98 -9.00 -2.07
N LEU A 70 -4.51 -8.03 -1.32
CA LEU A 70 -5.73 -7.31 -1.64
C LEU A 70 -5.61 -6.56 -2.98
N GLY A 71 -4.48 -5.89 -3.20
CA GLY A 71 -4.19 -5.18 -4.45
C GLY A 71 -4.20 -6.10 -5.67
N THR A 72 -3.64 -7.29 -5.56
CA THR A 72 -3.64 -8.25 -6.68
C THR A 72 -4.98 -8.93 -6.91
N LYS A 73 -5.72 -9.25 -5.85
CA LYS A 73 -7.12 -9.69 -5.99
C LYS A 73 -7.95 -8.62 -6.70
N SER A 74 -7.82 -7.35 -6.29
CA SER A 74 -8.50 -6.22 -6.92
C SER A 74 -8.11 -6.06 -8.39
N HIS A 75 -6.81 -6.16 -8.72
CA HIS A 75 -6.34 -6.07 -10.11
C HIS A 75 -6.97 -7.12 -11.03
N TYR A 76 -6.97 -8.40 -10.62
CA TYR A 76 -7.56 -9.48 -11.42
C TYR A 76 -9.09 -9.41 -11.44
N TYR A 77 -9.72 -8.94 -10.36
CA TYR A 77 -11.16 -8.72 -10.29
C TYR A 77 -11.59 -7.62 -11.27
N GLY A 78 -10.88 -6.49 -11.29
CA GLY A 78 -11.12 -5.40 -12.24
C GLY A 78 -10.92 -5.84 -13.69
N ARG A 79 -9.87 -6.63 -13.98
CA ARG A 79 -9.67 -7.21 -15.32
C ARG A 79 -10.82 -8.15 -15.72
N THR A 80 -11.33 -8.94 -14.78
CA THR A 80 -12.47 -9.82 -15.01
C THR A 80 -13.73 -9.03 -15.34
N ILE A 81 -14.03 -7.97 -14.58
CA ILE A 81 -15.21 -7.12 -14.82
C ILE A 81 -15.10 -6.40 -16.18
N LEU A 82 -13.93 -5.85 -16.50
CA LEU A 82 -13.77 -4.98 -17.67
C LEU A 82 -13.58 -5.73 -18.99
N HIS A 83 -12.88 -6.87 -18.98
CA HIS A 83 -12.48 -7.57 -20.21
C HIS A 83 -13.16 -8.94 -20.35
N GLY A 84 -13.83 -9.45 -19.32
CA GLY A 84 -14.31 -10.83 -19.29
C GLY A 84 -13.16 -11.85 -19.32
N GLY A 85 -13.48 -13.14 -19.17
CA GLY A 85 -12.51 -14.23 -19.27
C GLY A 85 -12.05 -14.86 -17.94
N SER A 86 -12.76 -14.65 -16.83
CA SER A 86 -12.55 -15.44 -15.62
C SER A 86 -12.86 -16.91 -15.89
N LYS A 87 -11.82 -17.75 -15.88
CA LYS A 87 -11.96 -19.20 -15.88
C LYS A 87 -12.16 -19.63 -14.43
N TYR A 88 -13.35 -20.13 -14.12
CA TYR A 88 -13.60 -20.84 -12.87
C TYR A 88 -12.62 -22.01 -12.76
N ARG A 89 -11.70 -21.92 -11.79
CA ARG A 89 -10.82 -23.03 -11.44
C ARG A 89 -11.55 -23.81 -10.36
N GLN A 90 -12.06 -24.99 -10.71
CA GLN A 90 -12.80 -25.85 -9.78
C GLN A 90 -11.97 -26.09 -8.51
N THR A 91 -12.44 -25.57 -7.38
CA THR A 91 -12.07 -26.06 -6.06
C THR A 91 -12.82 -27.39 -5.91
N GLY A 92 -12.12 -28.49 -6.20
CA GLY A 92 -12.66 -29.84 -6.02
C GLY A 92 -13.31 -29.94 -4.64
N ARG A 93 -14.59 -30.34 -4.64
CA ARG A 93 -15.50 -30.44 -3.49
C ARG A 93 -14.79 -30.71 -2.16
N GLY A 94 -14.95 -29.74 -1.24
CA GLY A 94 -14.40 -29.75 0.11
C GLY A 94 -13.85 -28.37 0.44
N PHE A 95 -14.36 -27.73 1.50
CA PHE A 95 -13.77 -26.54 2.09
C PHE A 95 -12.48 -26.97 2.82
N VAL A 96 -11.47 -27.36 2.05
CA VAL A 96 -10.16 -27.75 2.59
C VAL A 96 -9.25 -26.54 2.43
N VAL A 97 -8.97 -25.88 3.55
CA VAL A 97 -7.96 -24.83 3.67
C VAL A 97 -6.59 -25.49 3.45
N PHE A 98 -6.16 -25.59 2.20
CA PHE A 98 -4.80 -26.03 1.89
C PHE A 98 -3.82 -24.93 2.28
N HIS A 99 -2.85 -25.27 3.13
CA HIS A 99 -1.74 -24.40 3.46
C HIS A 99 -0.82 -24.31 2.24
N ALA A 100 -0.92 -23.22 1.47
CA ALA A 100 0.04 -22.93 0.42
C ALA A 100 1.38 -22.56 1.05
N LYS A 101 2.47 -23.19 0.57
CA LYS A 101 3.81 -22.86 1.05
C LYS A 101 4.17 -21.44 0.64
N PHE A 102 4.80 -20.70 1.55
CA PHE A 102 5.25 -19.32 1.29
C PHE A 102 6.10 -19.22 0.02
N ALA A 103 6.97 -20.20 -0.25
CA ALA A 103 7.84 -20.21 -1.41
C ALA A 103 7.08 -20.28 -2.75
N GLU A 104 6.03 -21.10 -2.85
CA GLU A 104 5.19 -21.16 -4.06
C GLU A 104 4.46 -19.84 -4.27
N ASN A 105 3.88 -19.31 -3.19
CA ASN A 105 3.18 -18.04 -3.24
C ASN A 105 4.14 -16.89 -3.61
N TYR A 106 5.38 -16.92 -3.12
CA TYR A 106 6.40 -15.93 -3.44
C TYR A 106 6.84 -15.98 -4.90
N ILE A 107 7.10 -17.15 -5.47
CA ILE A 107 7.62 -17.29 -6.86
C ILE A 107 6.59 -16.86 -7.90
N PHE A 108 5.31 -17.24 -7.74
CA PHE A 108 4.26 -16.83 -8.67
C PHE A 108 3.99 -15.32 -8.65
N TYR A 109 4.36 -14.67 -7.55
CA TYR A 109 3.84 -13.36 -7.19
C TYR A 109 4.90 -12.26 -7.21
N SER A 110 6.15 -12.60 -6.87
CA SER A 110 7.25 -11.65 -6.79
C SER A 110 7.48 -10.96 -8.13
N ARG A 111 7.47 -11.74 -9.21
CA ARG A 111 7.85 -11.32 -10.57
C ARG A 111 6.88 -10.33 -11.22
N ASN A 112 5.60 -10.36 -10.84
CA ASN A 112 4.58 -9.55 -11.52
C ASN A 112 4.26 -8.24 -10.79
N HIS A 113 4.31 -8.21 -9.45
CA HIS A 113 3.86 -7.04 -8.69
C HIS A 113 4.82 -6.62 -7.57
N PHE A 114 5.51 -7.55 -6.89
CA PHE A 114 6.31 -7.21 -5.71
C PHE A 114 7.59 -6.48 -6.10
N VAL A 115 8.33 -7.05 -7.06
CA VAL A 115 9.58 -6.47 -7.56
C VAL A 115 9.32 -5.11 -8.18
N LYS A 116 8.26 -4.97 -8.98
CA LYS A 116 7.88 -3.66 -9.57
C LYS A 116 7.47 -2.62 -8.52
N GLY A 117 6.76 -3.04 -7.48
CA GLY A 117 6.39 -2.14 -6.37
C GLY A 117 7.62 -1.69 -5.58
N LEU A 118 8.57 -2.60 -5.36
CA LEU A 118 9.84 -2.31 -4.70
C LEU A 118 10.74 -1.40 -5.55
N ASP A 119 10.81 -1.64 -6.87
CA ASP A 119 11.54 -0.78 -7.81
C ASP A 119 10.99 0.65 -7.80
N LEU A 120 9.66 0.81 -7.81
CA LEU A 120 9.02 2.13 -7.76
C LEU A 120 9.23 2.82 -6.41
N LEU A 121 9.17 2.08 -5.30
CA LEU A 121 9.45 2.60 -3.96
C LEU A 121 10.90 3.09 -3.85
N LEU A 122 11.85 2.30 -4.33
CA LEU A 122 13.28 2.63 -4.30
C LEU A 122 13.56 3.84 -5.18
N LEU A 123 12.96 3.90 -6.38
CA LEU A 123 13.05 5.06 -7.27
C LEU A 123 12.49 6.33 -6.61
N LEU A 124 11.40 6.22 -5.85
CA LEU A 124 10.81 7.34 -5.12
C LEU A 124 11.70 7.83 -3.97
N ILE A 125 12.32 6.92 -3.23
CA ILE A 125 13.28 7.25 -2.16
C ILE A 125 14.49 7.98 -2.76
N VAL A 126 15.05 7.46 -3.84
CA VAL A 126 16.19 8.06 -4.54
C VAL A 126 15.81 9.45 -5.08
N TYR A 127 14.65 9.58 -5.71
CA TYR A 127 14.13 10.87 -6.17
C TYR A 127 14.03 11.86 -5.00
N ASN A 128 13.38 11.48 -3.90
CA ASN A 128 13.23 12.39 -2.76
C ASN A 128 14.59 12.82 -2.17
N GLY A 129 15.50 11.86 -1.98
CA GLY A 129 16.86 12.13 -1.49
C GLY A 129 17.63 13.10 -2.40
N ILE A 130 17.55 12.90 -3.72
CA ILE A 130 18.16 13.79 -4.71
C ILE A 130 17.57 15.21 -4.62
N TYR A 131 16.25 15.34 -4.51
CA TYR A 131 15.58 16.66 -4.38
C TYR A 131 16.01 17.41 -3.12
N VAL A 132 16.12 16.71 -1.99
CA VAL A 132 16.61 17.30 -0.75
C VAL A 132 18.05 17.79 -0.91
N VAL A 133 18.94 17.00 -1.50
CA VAL A 133 20.35 17.37 -1.70
C VAL A 133 20.51 18.58 -2.63
N TYR A 134 19.81 18.62 -3.76
CA TYR A 134 19.85 19.78 -4.66
C TYR A 134 19.26 21.04 -4.02
N GLY A 135 18.21 20.89 -3.20
CA GLY A 135 17.66 21.99 -2.41
C GLY A 135 18.69 22.60 -1.44
N TRP A 136 19.40 21.76 -0.69
CA TRP A 136 20.48 22.21 0.21
C TRP A 136 21.63 22.89 -0.53
N LEU A 137 22.03 22.34 -1.69
CA LEU A 137 23.12 22.91 -2.49
C LEU A 137 22.77 24.31 -3.01
N LEU A 138 21.54 24.52 -3.50
CA LEU A 138 21.07 25.83 -3.95
C LEU A 138 21.05 26.87 -2.82
N VAL A 139 20.63 26.48 -1.61
CA VAL A 139 20.64 27.35 -0.44
C VAL A 139 22.08 27.77 -0.09
N VAL A 140 23.01 26.82 -0.05
CA VAL A 140 24.43 27.10 0.22
C VAL A 140 25.04 28.01 -0.85
N CYS A 141 24.79 27.74 -2.13
CA CYS A 141 25.26 28.59 -3.22
C CYS A 141 24.70 30.02 -3.11
N THR A 142 23.43 30.18 -2.77
CA THR A 142 22.80 31.52 -2.63
C THR A 142 23.42 32.30 -1.48
N VAL A 143 23.61 31.67 -0.32
CA VAL A 143 24.25 32.29 0.86
C VAL A 143 25.71 32.65 0.57
N HIS A 144 26.44 31.79 -0.13
CA HIS A 144 27.82 32.07 -0.53
C HIS A 144 27.92 33.23 -1.52
N ILE A 145 27.07 33.27 -2.56
CA ILE A 145 27.02 34.37 -3.53
C ILE A 145 26.67 35.71 -2.84
N GLN A 146 25.71 35.71 -1.92
CA GLN A 146 25.39 36.91 -1.13
C GLN A 146 26.56 37.38 -0.26
N SER A 147 27.39 36.46 0.25
CA SER A 147 28.58 36.78 1.03
C SER A 147 29.73 37.38 0.20
N PHE A 148 29.70 37.23 -1.14
CA PHE A 148 30.65 37.87 -2.06
C PHE A 148 30.16 39.20 -2.65
N MET A 149 28.87 39.52 -2.48
CA MET A 149 28.25 40.76 -3.00
C MET A 149 28.14 41.88 -1.93
N VAL A 150 28.73 41.69 -0.75
CA VAL A 150 28.89 42.69 0.33
C VAL A 150 30.38 42.90 0.56
#